data_AF-A0A352S2M9-F1
#
_entry.id   AF-A0A352S2M9-F1
#
_cell.length_a   1.000
_cell.length_b   1.000
_cell.length_c   1.000
_cell.angle_alpha   90.00
_cell.angle_beta   90.00
_cell.angle_gamma   90.00
#
_symmetry.space_group_name_H-M   'P 1'
#
loop_
_entity.id
_entity.type
_entity.pdbx_description
1 polymer ?
#
loop_
_entity_poly.entity_id
_entity_poly.type
_entity_poly.pdbx_seq_one_letter_code
_entity_poly.pdbx_strand_id
1 'polypeptide(L)' 'MSKVLVLYYSTYGHVEALAEAVAEGARATGATVDVKRVPETVPAAVAEASHFKVDQKAPVATVEDLANYDAIVVG' A
#
# COMPACT_ATOMS: atom_id res chain seq x y z
N MET A 1 -15.28 -7.91 -13.26
CA MET A 1 -14.46 -8.37 -12.13
C MET A 1 -14.08 -7.14 -11.35
N SER A 2 -14.32 -7.08 -10.04
CA SER A 2 -14.03 -5.88 -9.26
C SER A 2 -12.53 -5.63 -9.19
N LYS A 3 -12.14 -4.37 -9.34
CA LYS A 3 -10.76 -3.92 -9.17
C LYS A 3 -10.60 -3.29 -7.79
N VAL A 4 -9.75 -3.86 -6.96
CA VAL A 4 -9.53 -3.46 -5.57
C VAL A 4 -8.14 -2.84 -5.44
N LEU A 5 -8.06 -1.70 -4.76
CA LEU A 5 -6.81 -1.11 -4.32
C LEU A 5 -6.61 -1.39 -2.83
N VAL A 6 -5.51 -2.04 -2.49
CA VAL A 6 -4.99 -2.03 -1.11
C VAL A 6 -3.96 -0.91 -1.03
N LEU A 7 -4.37 0.22 -0.46
CA LEU A 7 -3.54 1.40 -0.28
C LEU A 7 -3.02 1.43 1.16
N TYR A 8 -1.71 1.52 1.34
CA TYR A 8 -1.16 1.49 2.69
C TYR A 8 -0.06 2.51 3.00
N TYR A 9 0.15 2.75 4.29
CA TYR A 9 1.35 3.42 4.82
C TYR A 9 2.02 2.53 5.85
N SER A 10 3.33 2.34 5.76
CA SER A 10 4.06 1.49 6.70
C SER A 10 5.44 2.07 6.97
N THR A 11 5.70 2.43 8.23
CA THR A 11 7.02 2.90 8.65
C THR A 11 8.00 1.75 8.85
N TYR A 12 7.55 0.67 9.50
CA TYR A 12 8.39 -0.46 9.94
C TYR A 12 8.04 -1.79 9.29
N GLY A 13 7.20 -1.80 8.25
CA GLY A 13 6.86 -3.02 7.49
C GLY A 13 5.68 -3.83 8.03
N HIS A 14 5.15 -3.54 9.21
CA HIS A 14 4.01 -4.30 9.76
C HIS A 14 2.74 -4.14 8.92
N VAL A 15 2.43 -2.91 8.52
CA VAL A 15 1.26 -2.62 7.69
C VAL A 15 1.47 -3.09 6.25
N GLU A 16 2.71 -3.08 5.75
CA GLU A 16 3.05 -3.69 4.46
C GLU A 16 2.72 -5.20 4.47
N ALA A 17 3.12 -5.92 5.52
CA ALA A 17 2.80 -7.34 5.66
C ALA A 17 1.28 -7.57 5.76
N LEU A 18 0.56 -6.70 6.47
CA LEU A 18 -0.91 -6.73 6.54
C LEU A 18 -1.54 -6.48 5.16
N ALA A 19 -1.04 -5.49 4.41
CA ALA A 19 -1.55 -5.13 3.10
C ALA A 19 -1.40 -6.29 2.10
N GLU A 20 -0.28 -7.02 2.14
CA GLU A 20 -0.10 -8.22 1.33
C GLU A 20 -1.08 -9.33 1.70
N ALA A 21 -1.33 -9.56 3.00
CA ALA A 21 -2.31 -10.56 3.45
C ALA A 21 -3.75 -10.19 3.04
N VAL A 22 -4.12 -8.91 3.14
CA VAL A 22 -5.41 -8.40 2.64
C VAL A 22 -5.52 -8.61 1.13
N ALA A 23 -4.45 -8.31 0.39
CA ALA A 23 -4.43 -8.47 -1.06
C ALA A 23 -4.54 -9.94 -1.47
N GLU A 24 -3.88 -10.86 -0.78
CA GLU A 24 -4.03 -12.30 -0.96
C GLU A 24 -5.49 -12.74 -0.75
N GLY A 25 -6.10 -12.31 0.36
CA GLY A 25 -7.51 -12.60 0.66
C GLY A 25 -8.46 -12.09 -0.41
N ALA A 26 -8.27 -10.85 -0.89
CA ALA A 26 -9.09 -10.27 -1.94
C ALA A 26 -8.88 -10.96 -3.31
N ARG A 27 -7.64 -11.36 -3.65
CA ARG A 27 -7.37 -12.15 -4.87
C ARG A 27 -8.06 -13.52 -4.82
N ALA A 28 -8.13 -14.15 -3.64
CA ALA A 28 -8.79 -15.45 -3.47
C ALA A 28 -10.31 -15.41 -3.77
N THR A 29 -10.95 -14.23 -3.73
CA THR A 29 -12.36 -14.07 -4.13
C THR A 29 -12.55 -13.85 -5.63
N GLY A 30 -11.46 -13.86 -6.41
CA GLY A 30 -11.46 -13.58 -7.84
C GLY A 30 -11.46 -12.08 -8.19
N ALA A 31 -11.12 -11.19 -7.26
CA ALA A 31 -10.92 -9.77 -7.58
C ALA A 31 -9.55 -9.52 -8.23
N THR A 32 -9.44 -8.46 -9.04
CA THR A 32 -8.15 -7.94 -9.49
C THR A 32 -7.63 -6.97 -8.43
N VAL A 33 -6.43 -7.19 -7.89
CA VAL A 33 -5.95 -6.43 -6.71
C VAL A 33 -4.57 -5.83 -6.95
N ASP A 34 -4.51 -4.51 -6.84
CA ASP A 34 -3.27 -3.74 -6.80
C ASP A 34 -2.91 -3.39 -5.35
N VAL A 35 -1.63 -3.45 -5.03
CA VAL A 35 -1.09 -2.99 -3.74
C VAL A 35 -0.23 -1.76 -4.02
N LYS A 36 -0.57 -0.63 -3.40
CA LYS A 36 0.21 0.62 -3.52
C LYS A 36 0.44 1.22 -2.14
N ARG A 37 1.46 2.05 -2.04
CA ARG A 37 1.74 2.83 -0.82
C ARG A 37 1.54 4.32 -1.04
N VAL A 38 1.23 5.05 0.02
CA VAL A 38 1.23 6.52 -0.03
C VAL A 38 2.65 7.10 -0.01
N PRO A 39 2.86 8.33 -0.51
CA PRO A 39 4.14 9.02 -0.37
C PRO A 39 4.52 9.22 1.10
N GLU A 40 5.80 9.08 1.42
CA GLU A 40 6.33 9.45 2.74
C GLU A 40 6.38 10.98 2.87
N THR A 41 6.01 11.48 4.04
CA THR A 41 6.00 12.91 4.38
C THR A 41 7.15 13.30 5.29
N VAL A 42 7.73 12.33 6.00
CA VAL A 42 8.90 12.52 6.86
C VAL A 42 10.13 12.80 5.99
N PRO A 43 10.93 13.84 6.31
CA PRO A 43 12.18 14.10 5.59
C PRO A 43 13.14 12.89 5.64
N ALA A 44 13.81 12.61 4.53
CA ALA A 44 14.65 11.42 4.37
C ALA A 44 15.67 11.23 5.51
N ALA A 45 16.34 12.31 5.95
CA ALA A 45 17.32 12.24 7.04
C ALA A 45 16.70 11.79 8.38
N VAL A 46 15.44 12.18 8.65
CA VAL A 46 14.72 11.79 9.88
C VAL A 46 14.23 10.35 9.77
N ALA A 47 13.74 9.94 8.59
CA ALA A 47 13.33 8.58 8.32
C ALA A 47 14.49 7.59 8.46
N GLU A 48 15.66 7.92 7.90
CA GLU A 48 16.89 7.12 8.02
C GLU A 48 17.36 7.02 9.47
N ALA A 49 17.42 8.15 10.19
CA ALA A 49 17.81 8.17 11.62
C ALA A 49 16.83 7.40 12.51
N SER A 50 15.57 7.27 12.10
CA SER A 50 14.51 6.54 12.82
C SER A 50 14.35 5.09 12.35
N HIS A 51 15.27 4.60 11.49
CA HIS A 51 15.28 3.24 10.96
C HIS A 51 13.99 2.85 10.21
N PHE A 52 13.43 3.79 9.43
CA PHE A 52 12.29 3.50 8.58
C PHE A 52 12.67 2.46 7.52
N LYS A 53 11.73 1.56 7.20
CA LYS A 53 11.87 0.68 6.04
C LYS A 53 11.55 1.47 4.78
N VAL A 54 12.56 1.80 3.99
CA VAL A 54 12.42 2.65 2.79
C VAL A 54 12.30 1.86 1.48
N ASP A 55 12.67 0.58 1.48
CA ASP A 55 12.73 -0.32 0.32
C ASP A 55 11.48 -1.22 0.21
N GLN A 56 10.31 -0.60 0.20
CA GLN A 56 9.04 -1.32 0.09
C GLN A 56 8.72 -1.63 -1.37
N LYS A 57 8.23 -2.85 -1.63
CA LYS A 57 7.97 -3.35 -3.00
C LYS A 57 6.85 -2.60 -3.72
N ALA A 58 5.85 -2.13 -2.97
CA ALA A 58 4.68 -1.49 -3.53
C ALA A 58 5.03 -0.12 -4.13
N PRO A 59 4.56 0.18 -5.36
CA PRO A 59 4.74 1.50 -5.96
C PRO A 59 3.96 2.57 -5.19
N VAL A 60 4.40 3.82 -5.34
CA VAL A 60 3.70 4.98 -4.76
C VAL A 60 2.43 5.27 -5.56
N ALA A 61 1.31 5.44 -4.88
CA ALA A 61 0.05 5.86 -5.48
C ALA A 61 -0.01 7.39 -5.69
N THR A 62 -0.73 7.81 -6.73
CA THR A 62 -1.21 9.19 -6.87
C THR A 62 -2.68 9.29 -6.52
N VAL A 63 -3.20 10.51 -6.33
CA VAL A 63 -4.63 10.71 -6.00
C VAL A 63 -5.52 10.27 -7.16
N GLU A 64 -5.06 10.45 -8.39
CA GLU A 64 -5.76 10.07 -9.61
C GLU A 64 -5.91 8.54 -9.73
N ASP A 65 -5.03 7.76 -9.11
CA ASP A 65 -5.15 6.31 -9.09
C ASP A 65 -6.45 5.86 -8.43
N LEU A 66 -6.90 6.55 -7.38
CA LEU A 66 -8.01 6.14 -6.53
C LEU A 66 -9.33 5.97 -7.30
N ALA A 67 -9.53 6.79 -8.33
CA ALA A 67 -10.74 6.76 -9.16
C ALA A 67 -10.84 5.51 -10.06
N ASN A 68 -9.76 4.74 -10.21
CA ASN A 68 -9.69 3.58 -11.10
C ASN A 68 -10.14 2.26 -10.44
N TYR A 69 -10.65 2.30 -9.21
CA TYR A 69 -10.95 1.12 -8.41
C TYR A 69 -12.40 1.11 -7.93
N ASP A 70 -13.00 -0.07 -7.87
CA ASP A 70 -14.36 -0.29 -7.36
C ASP A 70 -14.40 -0.34 -5.82
N ALA A 71 -13.26 -0.68 -5.20
CA ALA A 71 -13.09 -0.73 -3.76
C ALA A 71 -11.68 -0.33 -3.34
N ILE A 72 -11.56 0.31 -2.18
CA ILE A 72 -10.29 0.73 -1.60
C ILE A 72 -10.25 0.24 -0.15
N VAL A 73 -9.19 -0.49 0.21
CA VAL A 73 -8.85 -0.83 1.59
C VAL A 73 -7.68 0.05 2.01
N VAL A 74 -7.79 0.70 3.16
CA VAL A 74 -6.75 1.57 3.71
C VAL A 74 -6.16 0.92 4.95
N GLY A 75 -4.83 0.81 4.97
CA GLY A 75 -4.05 0.20 6.06
C GLY A 75 -2.88 1.06 6.49
#